data_AF-A0A9J6APN6-F1
#
_entry.id   AF-A0A9J6APN6-F1
#
_cell.length_a   1.000
_cell.length_b   1.000
_cell.length_c   1.000
_cell.angle_alpha   90.00
_cell.angle_beta   90.00
_cell.angle_gamma   90.00
#
_symmetry.space_group_name_H-M   'P 1'
#
loop_
_entity.id
_entity.type
_entity.pdbx_description
1 polymer ?
#
loop_
_entity_poly.entity_id
_entity_poly.type
_entity_poly.pdbx_seq_one_letter_code
_entity_poly.pdbx_strand_id
1 'polypeptide(L)'
;MTVYDTKKRKYDNNDLTIDVNTLEKDNKVLRAVLLKKRYANVIFKSQQQVLGQAFDEKEMKKEAESWEKQVQEEKSNSKWERDRKKARMTIESIKRSVNFDDALQAERDLLVIIGATS
;
A
#
# COMPACT_ATOMS: atom_id res chain seq x y z
N MET A 1 -13.60 33.00 33.98
CA MET A 1 -13.68 33.21 32.52
C MET A 1 -12.28 33.01 31.95
N THR A 2 -11.89 31.77 31.69
CA THR A 2 -10.55 31.41 31.22
C THR A 2 -10.65 31.02 29.74
N VAL A 3 -10.01 31.84 28.92
CA VAL A 3 -9.94 31.74 27.46
C VAL A 3 -8.99 30.58 27.12
N TYR A 4 -9.51 29.51 26.51
CA TYR A 4 -8.66 28.45 25.97
C TYR A 4 -8.18 28.87 24.58
N ASP A 5 -6.90 29.24 24.51
CA ASP A 5 -6.15 29.46 23.27
C ASP A 5 -6.05 28.15 22.48
N THR A 6 -6.90 28.00 21.46
CA THR A 6 -6.80 26.90 20.50
C THR A 6 -5.77 27.27 19.44
N LYS A 7 -4.50 26.90 19.67
CA LYS A 7 -3.46 26.90 18.64
C LYS A 7 -3.93 26.01 17.48
N LYS A 8 -4.37 26.64 16.38
CA LYS A 8 -4.60 26.01 15.08
C LYS A 8 -3.30 25.34 14.63
N ARG A 9 -3.16 24.04 14.87
CA ARG A 9 -2.19 23.21 14.14
C ARG A 9 -2.65 23.18 12.69
N LYS A 10 -1.95 23.93 11.84
CA LYS A 10 -2.02 23.79 10.39
C LYS A 10 -1.57 22.36 10.09
N TYR A 11 -2.50 21.53 9.65
CA TYR A 11 -2.12 20.30 8.97
C TYR A 11 -1.63 20.73 7.60
N ASP A 12 -0.31 20.69 7.41
CA ASP A 12 0.29 20.80 6.09
C ASP A 12 -0.24 19.60 5.29
N ASN A 13 -1.22 19.85 4.42
CA ASN A 13 -1.77 18.89 3.47
C ASN A 13 -0.79 18.64 2.31
N ASN A 14 0.48 18.49 2.62
CA ASN A 14 1.49 18.09 1.66
C ASN A 14 1.99 16.72 2.10
N ASP A 15 1.66 15.71 1.29
CA ASP A 15 2.45 14.50 1.05
C ASP A 15 1.59 13.22 1.08
N LEU A 16 0.70 13.04 0.10
CA LEU A 16 0.41 11.70 -0.47
C LEU A 16 -0.51 11.73 -1.70
N THR A 17 -0.32 12.65 -2.65
CA THR A 17 -0.77 12.37 -4.01
C THR A 17 0.27 11.41 -4.62
N ILE A 18 0.06 10.10 -4.43
CA ILE A 18 0.71 9.10 -5.30
C ILE A 18 0.28 9.52 -6.71
N ASP A 19 1.22 10.05 -7.49
CA ASP A 19 0.97 10.43 -8.87
C ASP A 19 0.40 9.21 -9.58
N VAL A 20 -0.84 9.30 -10.07
CA VAL A 20 -1.53 8.18 -10.71
C VAL A 20 -0.68 7.65 -11.87
N ASN A 21 0.12 8.51 -12.49
CA ASN A 21 1.05 8.15 -13.56
C ASN A 21 2.25 7.34 -13.07
N THR A 22 2.76 7.55 -11.85
CA THR A 22 3.84 6.72 -11.29
C THR A 22 3.30 5.34 -10.94
N LEU A 23 2.13 5.26 -10.31
CA LEU A 23 1.47 3.97 -10.00
C LEU A 23 1.13 3.16 -11.26
N GLU A 24 0.73 3.82 -12.35
CA GLU A 24 0.45 3.14 -13.63
C GLU A 24 1.72 2.65 -14.33
N LYS A 25 2.81 3.43 -14.26
CA LYS A 25 4.13 3.01 -14.76
C LYS A 25 4.67 1.82 -13.98
N ASP A 26 4.59 1.85 -12.66
CA ASP A 26 5.06 0.76 -11.80
C ASP A 26 4.29 -0.54 -12.10
N ASN A 27 2.97 -0.46 -12.32
CA ASN A 27 2.18 -1.61 -12.76
C ASN A 27 2.59 -2.17 -14.13
N LYS A 28 2.97 -1.29 -15.08
CA LYS A 28 3.47 -1.72 -16.41
C LYS A 28 4.80 -2.45 -16.28
N VAL A 29 5.71 -1.95 -15.45
CA VAL A 29 7.01 -2.58 -15.17
C VAL A 29 6.80 -3.96 -14.54
N LEU A 30 6.00 -4.04 -13.48
CA LEU A 30 5.70 -5.29 -12.77
C LEU A 30 5.08 -6.34 -13.71
N ARG A 31 4.18 -5.90 -14.60
CA ARG A 31 3.58 -6.75 -15.63
C ARG A 31 4.61 -7.26 -16.64
N ALA A 32 5.54 -6.41 -17.07
CA ALA A 32 6.59 -6.79 -18.00
C ALA A 32 7.54 -7.83 -17.39
N VAL A 33 7.97 -7.64 -16.14
CA VAL A 33 8.83 -8.60 -15.43
C VAL A 33 8.11 -9.94 -15.23
N LEU A 34 6.85 -9.92 -14.83
CA LEU A 34 6.03 -11.14 -14.71
C LEU A 34 5.88 -11.90 -16.03
N LEU A 35 5.71 -11.17 -17.14
CA LEU A 35 5.65 -11.77 -18.48
C LEU A 35 6.99 -12.39 -18.86
N LYS A 36 8.12 -11.68 -18.65
CA LYS A 36 9.46 -12.23 -18.90
C LYS A 36 9.69 -13.52 -18.12
N LYS A 37 9.34 -13.56 -16.83
CA LYS A 37 9.41 -14.78 -16.02
C LYS A 37 8.54 -15.90 -16.59
N ARG A 38 7.28 -15.61 -16.93
CA ARG A 38 6.33 -16.62 -17.46
C ARG A 38 6.84 -17.25 -18.76
N TYR A 39 7.49 -16.45 -19.60
CA TYR A 39 8.01 -16.89 -20.90
C TYR A 39 9.52 -17.17 -20.88
N ALA A 40 10.19 -17.19 -19.72
CA ALA A 40 11.64 -17.33 -19.64
C ALA A 40 12.17 -18.58 -20.37
N ASN A 41 11.48 -19.71 -20.21
CA ASN A 41 11.84 -20.95 -20.90
C ASN A 41 11.67 -20.88 -22.43
N VAL A 42 10.64 -20.15 -22.89
CA VAL A 42 10.41 -19.95 -24.33
C VAL A 42 11.49 -19.03 -24.89
N ILE A 43 11.77 -17.91 -24.22
CA ILE A 43 12.83 -16.97 -24.58
C ILE A 43 14.19 -17.69 -24.66
N PHE A 44 14.51 -18.49 -23.64
CA PHE A 44 15.75 -19.28 -23.58
C PHE A 44 15.88 -20.21 -24.79
N LYS A 45 14.85 -21.02 -25.07
CA LYS A 45 14.86 -21.95 -26.22
C LYS A 45 14.96 -21.21 -27.55
N SER A 46 14.23 -20.11 -27.70
CA SER A 46 14.29 -19.29 -28.91
C SER A 46 15.66 -18.66 -29.11
N GLN A 47 16.29 -18.14 -28.06
CA GLN A 47 17.64 -17.57 -28.15
C GLN A 47 18.70 -18.65 -28.43
N GLN A 48 18.58 -19.83 -27.83
CA GLN A 48 19.43 -20.97 -28.15
C GLN A 48 19.31 -21.36 -29.62
N GLN A 49 18.10 -21.34 -30.18
CA GLN A 49 17.86 -21.63 -31.59
C GLN A 49 18.42 -20.57 -32.53
N VAL A 50 18.35 -19.28 -32.17
CA VAL A 50 18.83 -18.16 -32.99
C VAL A 50 20.35 -18.03 -32.94
N LEU A 51 20.95 -18.19 -31.76
CA LEU A 51 22.38 -17.95 -31.53
C LEU A 51 23.23 -19.21 -31.74
N GLY A 52 22.65 -20.42 -31.64
CA GLY A 52 23.34 -21.67 -31.89
C GLY A 52 24.61 -21.81 -31.04
N GLN A 53 25.78 -21.87 -31.69
CA GLN A 53 27.07 -22.00 -31.01
C GLN A 53 27.51 -20.74 -30.24
N ALA A 54 26.97 -19.56 -30.59
CA ALA A 54 27.24 -18.31 -29.88
C ALA A 54 26.37 -18.12 -28.62
N PHE A 55 25.54 -19.11 -28.27
CA PHE A 55 24.65 -19.03 -27.12
C PHE A 55 25.42 -19.22 -25.81
N ASP A 56 25.48 -18.17 -24.98
CA ASP A 56 25.99 -18.28 -23.61
C ASP A 56 24.89 -18.70 -22.64
N GLU A 57 24.81 -20.00 -22.39
CA GLU A 57 23.88 -20.58 -21.43
C GLU A 57 24.07 -20.05 -20.01
N LYS A 58 25.31 -19.71 -19.63
CA LYS A 58 25.63 -19.27 -18.27
C LYS A 58 25.15 -17.85 -18.03
N GLU A 59 25.28 -16.96 -19.01
CA GLU A 59 24.68 -15.62 -18.93
C GLU A 59 23.16 -15.68 -18.91
N MET A 60 22.55 -16.50 -19.76
CA MET A 60 21.08 -16.61 -19.81
C MET A 60 20.47 -17.15 -18.52
N LYS A 61 21.14 -18.11 -17.87
CA LYS A 61 20.71 -18.57 -16.53
C LYS A 61 20.79 -17.46 -15.49
N LYS A 62 21.85 -16.64 -15.49
CA LYS A 62 21.95 -15.48 -14.59
C LYS A 62 20.86 -14.45 -14.85
N GLU A 63 20.53 -14.21 -16.12
CA GLU A 63 19.46 -13.27 -16.47
C GLU A 63 18.10 -13.78 -16.00
N ALA A 64 17.81 -15.08 -16.19
CA ALA A 64 16.60 -15.71 -15.67
C ALA A 64 16.51 -15.63 -14.12
N GLU A 65 17.61 -15.88 -13.41
CA GLU A 65 17.68 -15.69 -11.95
C GLU A 65 17.44 -14.24 -11.52
N SER A 66 17.90 -13.27 -12.32
CA SER A 66 17.67 -11.85 -12.05
C SER A 66 16.19 -11.48 -12.15
N TRP A 67 15.46 -12.03 -13.15
CA TRP A 67 14.03 -11.82 -13.29
C TRP A 67 13.25 -12.46 -12.14
N GLU A 68 13.69 -13.63 -11.66
CA GLU A 68 13.10 -14.31 -10.49
C GLU A 68 13.17 -13.41 -9.24
N LYS A 69 14.34 -12.79 -9.00
CA LYS A 69 14.56 -11.88 -7.87
C LYS A 69 13.71 -10.62 -7.96
N GLN A 70 13.65 -9.98 -9.13
CA GLN A 70 12.82 -8.78 -9.37
C GLN A 70 11.34 -9.06 -9.06
N VAL A 71 10.81 -10.19 -9.57
CA VAL A 71 9.41 -10.57 -9.28
C VAL A 71 9.18 -10.76 -7.79
N GLN A 72 10.13 -11.36 -7.07
CA GLN A 72 9.96 -11.63 -5.65
C GLN A 72 9.95 -10.34 -4.83
N GLU A 73 10.85 -9.40 -5.15
CA GLU A 73 10.97 -8.10 -4.51
C GLU A 73 9.72 -7.24 -4.73
N GLU A 74 9.21 -7.19 -5.97
CA GLU A 74 7.99 -6.44 -6.28
C GLU A 74 6.73 -7.07 -5.69
N LYS A 75 6.69 -8.41 -5.58
CA LYS A 75 5.61 -9.09 -4.84
C LYS A 75 5.63 -8.71 -3.36
N SER A 76 6.80 -8.68 -2.71
CA SER A 76 6.90 -8.23 -1.32
C SER A 76 6.47 -6.78 -1.15
N ASN A 77 6.87 -5.89 -2.07
CA ASN A 77 6.51 -4.48 -2.02
C ASN A 77 4.99 -4.28 -2.18
N SER A 78 4.35 -4.93 -3.17
CA SER A 78 2.89 -4.80 -3.32
C SER A 78 2.09 -5.44 -2.18
N LYS A 79 2.65 -6.44 -1.48
CA LYS A 79 2.03 -7.01 -0.27
C LYS A 79 2.07 -5.99 0.86
N TRP A 80 3.24 -5.38 1.10
CA TRP A 80 3.41 -4.36 2.12
C TRP A 80 2.47 -3.16 1.90
N GLU A 81 2.33 -2.71 0.66
CA GLU A 81 1.45 -1.60 0.32
C GLU A 81 -0.04 -1.93 0.53
N ARG A 82 -0.46 -3.15 0.17
CA ARG A 82 -1.80 -3.66 0.46
C ARG A 82 -2.08 -3.74 1.96
N ASP A 83 -1.12 -4.26 2.74
CA ASP A 83 -1.24 -4.38 4.19
C ASP A 83 -1.31 -2.99 4.84
N ARG A 84 -0.52 -2.02 4.37
CA ARG A 84 -0.57 -0.62 4.81
C ARG A 84 -1.92 0.03 4.50
N LYS A 85 -2.46 -0.18 3.30
CA LYS A 85 -3.81 0.32 2.93
C LYS A 85 -4.88 -0.29 3.81
N LYS A 86 -4.80 -1.60 4.07
CA LYS A 86 -5.73 -2.29 4.98
C LYS A 86 -5.65 -1.74 6.40
N ALA A 87 -4.45 -1.54 6.94
CA ALA A 87 -4.25 -0.94 8.25
C ALA A 87 -4.83 0.48 8.34
N ARG A 88 -4.63 1.31 7.30
CA ARG A 88 -5.26 2.64 7.22
C ARG A 88 -6.78 2.58 7.26
N MET A 89 -7.40 1.72 6.44
CA MET A 89 -8.85 1.53 6.44
C MET A 89 -9.36 1.03 7.79
N THR A 90 -8.63 0.10 8.44
CA THR A 90 -8.98 -0.39 9.77
C THR A 90 -8.91 0.71 10.82
N ILE A 91 -7.85 1.53 10.83
CA ILE A 91 -7.72 2.67 11.75
C ILE A 91 -8.85 3.67 11.52
N GLU A 92 -9.19 3.97 10.27
CA GLU A 92 -10.28 4.89 9.94
C GLU A 92 -11.64 4.32 10.36
N SER A 93 -11.86 3.02 10.15
CA SER A 93 -13.04 2.31 10.62
C SER A 93 -13.15 2.35 12.14
N ILE A 94 -12.06 2.10 12.87
CA ILE A 94 -12.01 2.19 14.33
C ILE A 94 -12.33 3.62 14.78
N LYS A 95 -11.73 4.65 14.16
CA LYS A 95 -12.04 6.05 14.47
C LYS A 95 -13.51 6.39 14.24
N ARG A 96 -14.12 5.80 13.21
CA ARG A 96 -15.54 6.01 12.87
C ARG A 96 -16.48 5.23 13.80
N SER A 97 -16.04 4.10 14.35
CA SER A 97 -16.83 3.23 15.24
C SER A 97 -16.59 3.46 16.73
N VAL A 98 -15.53 4.17 17.11
CA VAL A 98 -15.35 4.69 18.47
C VAL A 98 -16.36 5.81 18.64
N ASN A 99 -17.55 5.44 19.12
CA ASN A 99 -18.60 6.37 19.50
C ASN A 99 -18.11 7.17 20.70
N PHE A 100 -17.79 8.44 20.49
CA PHE A 100 -17.67 9.42 21.57
C PHE A 100 -19.03 9.69 22.27
N ASP A 101 -20.10 9.06 21.80
CA ASP A 101 -21.46 9.26 22.28
C ASP A 101 -21.71 8.67 23.66
N ASP A 102 -21.01 7.62 24.10
CA ASP A 102 -21.29 7.03 25.43
C ASP A 102 -20.96 8.00 26.57
N ALA A 103 -19.90 8.80 26.42
CA ALA A 103 -19.53 9.82 27.40
C ALA A 103 -20.50 11.02 27.37
N LEU A 104 -20.90 11.47 26.18
CA LEU A 104 -21.85 12.59 26.02
C LEU A 104 -23.28 12.21 26.40
N GLN A 105 -23.68 10.96 26.16
CA GLN A 105 -24.97 10.41 26.57
C GLN A 105 -25.00 10.24 28.08
N ALA A 106 -23.92 9.74 28.70
CA ALA A 106 -23.81 9.67 30.15
C ALA A 106 -23.86 11.05 30.81
N GLU A 107 -23.24 12.08 30.22
CA GLU A 107 -23.33 13.47 30.71
C GLU A 107 -24.75 14.05 30.58
N ARG A 108 -25.45 13.77 29.46
CA ARG A 108 -26.85 14.18 29.27
C ARG A 108 -27.79 13.49 30.25
N ASP A 109 -27.65 12.18 30.43
CA ASP A 109 -28.47 11.40 31.36
C ASP A 109 -28.25 11.87 32.81
N LEU A 110 -27.00 12.17 33.19
CA LEU A 110 -26.66 12.75 34.48
C LEU A 110 -27.32 14.14 34.69
N LEU A 111 -27.26 15.02 33.68
CA LEU A 111 -27.88 16.35 33.74
C LEU A 111 -29.41 16.28 33.86
N VAL A 112 -30.06 15.31 33.19
CA VAL A 112 -31.49 15.07 33.32
C VAL A 112 -31.84 14.57 34.72
N ILE A 113 -31.05 13.65 35.28
CA ILE A 113 -31.27 13.12 36.63
C ILE A 113 -31.11 14.22 37.69
N ILE A 114 -30.09 15.08 37.57
CA ILE A 114 -29.85 16.20 38.52
C ILE A 114 -30.91 17.31 38.35
N GLY A 115 -31.38 17.56 37.12
CA GLY A 115 -32.41 18.56 36.84
C GLY A 115 -33.82 18.15 37.28
N ALA A 116 -34.08 16.85 37.46
CA ALA A 116 -35.38 16.30 37.85
C ALA A 116 -35.58 16.21 39.39
N THR A 117 -34.61 16.60 40.21
CA THR A 117 -34.70 16.55 41.68
C THR A 117 -35.05 17.89 42.34
N SER A 118 -35.91 18.72 41.73
CA SER A 118 -36.56 19.87 42.39
C SER A 118 -38.04 19.61 42.66
#